data_AF-A0A974KH96-F1
#
_entry.id   AF-A0A974KH96-F1
#
_cell.length_a   1.000
_cell.length_b   1.000
_cell.length_c   1.000
_cell.angle_alpha   90.00
_cell.angle_beta   90.00
_cell.angle_gamma   90.00
#
_symmetry.space_group_name_H-M   'P 1'
#
loop_
_entity.id
_entity.type
_entity.pdbx_description
1 polymer ?
#
loop_
_entity_poly.entity_id
_entity_poly.type
_entity_poly.pdbx_seq_one_letter_code
_entity_poly.pdbx_strand_id
1 'polypeptide(L)'
;MGLITLKKWNEKQPIQLCDEQVRRLVRNGLIYPAPEMYGRCYLVEETAVRLNNHRSPVPVNTRKRLTGRIMDGRHEKKRQNS
;
A
#
# COMPACT_ATOMS: atom_id res chain seq x y z
N MET A 1 -1.74 15.51 19.44
CA MET A 1 -0.80 14.89 18.49
C MET A 1 0.21 14.11 19.30
N GLY A 2 0.11 12.78 19.36
CA GLY A 2 1.02 11.95 20.14
C GLY A 2 2.20 11.47 19.30
N LEU A 3 3.42 11.54 19.85
CA LEU A 3 4.60 10.91 19.27
C LEU A 3 4.69 9.46 19.76
N ILE A 4 4.85 8.53 18.82
CA ILE A 4 5.00 7.11 19.07
C ILE A 4 6.34 6.61 18.52
N THR A 5 6.80 5.46 19.00
CA THR A 5 8.03 4.87 18.46
C THR A 5 7.80 4.35 17.04
N LEU A 6 8.86 4.35 16.23
CA LEU A 6 8.84 3.78 14.87
C LEU A 6 8.30 2.35 14.81
N LYS A 7 8.61 1.54 15.83
CA LYS A 7 8.10 0.17 15.97
C LYS A 7 6.58 0.16 16.18
N LYS A 8 6.06 0.99 17.09
CA LYS A 8 4.63 1.08 17.36
C LYS A 8 3.85 1.62 16.17
N TRP A 9 4.44 2.56 15.42
CA TRP A 9 3.86 3.06 14.17
C TRP A 9 3.75 1.96 13.11
N ASN A 10 4.78 1.11 12.98
CA ASN A 10 4.78 -0.02 12.05
C ASN A 10 3.73 -1.10 12.42
N GLU A 11 3.51 -1.37 13.70
CA GLU A 11 2.46 -2.30 14.16
C GLU A 11 1.05 -1.87 13.74
N LYS A 12 0.81 -0.56 13.60
CA LYS A 12 -0.47 0.02 13.16
C LYS A 12 -0.65 0.03 11.64
N GLN A 13 0.40 -0.25 10.87
CA GLN A 13 0.30 -0.29 9.41
C GLN A 13 -0.48 -1.52 8.95
N PRO A 14 -1.16 -1.46 7.80
CA PRO A 14 -1.88 -2.63 7.24
C PRO A 14 -0.98 -3.85 7.02
N ILE A 15 0.30 -3.61 6.74
CA ILE A 15 1.33 -4.63 6.59
C ILE A 15 2.50 -4.24 7.47
N GLN A 16 2.81 -5.08 8.44
CA GLN A 16 3.97 -4.90 9.32
C GLN A 16 5.24 -5.28 8.55
N LEU A 17 6.17 -4.35 8.46
CA LEU A 17 7.49 -4.59 7.87
C LEU A 17 8.52 -4.95 8.95
N CYS A 18 9.70 -5.43 8.56
CA CYS A 18 10.77 -5.59 9.54
C CYS A 18 11.37 -4.23 9.93
N ASP A 19 11.94 -4.14 11.14
CA ASP A 19 12.47 -2.88 11.69
C ASP A 19 13.42 -2.14 10.73
N GLU A 20 14.30 -2.88 10.05
CA GLU A 20 15.28 -2.28 9.14
C GLU A 20 14.62 -1.75 7.84
N GLN A 21 13.58 -2.42 7.33
CA GLN A 21 12.81 -1.88 6.21
C GLN A 21 12.15 -0.55 6.58
N VAL A 22 11.59 -0.45 7.79
CA VAL A 22 10.97 0.79 8.28
C VAL A 22 12.03 1.88 8.46
N ARG A 23 13.20 1.57 9.04
CA ARG A 23 14.32 2.51 9.13
C ARG A 23 14.79 2.99 7.75
N ARG A 24 14.79 2.12 6.74
CA ARG A 24 15.09 2.50 5.36
C ARG A 24 14.06 3.47 4.78
N LEU A 25 12.77 3.34 5.14
CA LEU A 25 11.75 4.32 4.75
C LEU A 25 12.03 5.70 5.35
N VAL A 26 12.42 5.75 6.63
CA VAL A 26 12.83 7.00 7.30
C VAL A 26 14.02 7.64 6.57
N ARG A 27 15.09 6.86 6.33
CA ARG A 27 16.29 7.33 5.61
C ARG A 27 15.99 7.83 4.19
N ASN A 28 15.01 7.23 3.53
CA ASN A 28 14.56 7.62 2.20
C ASN A 28 13.54 8.78 2.22
N GLY A 29 13.16 9.32 3.38
CA GLY A 29 12.18 10.40 3.49
C GLY A 29 10.76 9.99 3.09
N LEU A 30 10.39 8.71 3.24
CA LEU A 30 9.10 8.17 2.81
C LEU A 30 8.04 8.14 3.90
N ILE A 31 8.24 8.84 5.02
CA ILE A 31 7.28 8.98 6.12
C ILE A 31 7.06 10.47 6.35
N TYR A 32 5.79 10.90 6.39
CA TYR A 32 5.40 12.29 6.59
C TYR A 32 4.29 12.41 7.64
N PRO A 33 4.40 13.27 8.67
CA PRO A 33 5.52 14.19 8.93
C PRO A 33 6.84 13.44 9.19
N ALA A 34 7.95 14.15 8.94
CA ALA A 34 9.28 13.56 9.05
C ALA A 34 9.53 13.09 10.50
N PRO A 35 9.98 11.84 10.70
CA PRO A 35 10.29 11.34 12.03
C PRO A 35 11.44 12.12 12.70
N GLU A 36 11.31 12.36 14.00
CA GLU A 36 12.35 12.98 14.82
C GLU A 36 13.26 11.92 15.42
N MET A 37 14.57 12.18 15.44
CA MET A 37 15.53 11.29 16.10
C MET A 37 15.60 11.62 17.60
N TYR A 38 15.26 10.64 18.45
CA TYR A 38 15.32 10.74 19.91
C TYR A 38 16.33 9.73 20.46
N GLY A 39 17.55 10.21 20.71
CA GLY A 39 18.67 9.37 21.15
C GLY A 39 19.04 8.31 20.11
N ARG A 40 18.62 7.06 20.34
CA ARG A 40 18.87 5.91 19.44
C ARG A 40 17.63 5.41 18.69
N CYS A 41 16.50 6.10 18.84
CA CYS A 41 15.21 5.71 18.28
C CYS A 41 14.63 6.84 17.43
N TYR A 42 13.65 6.51 16.58
CA TYR A 42 12.83 7.51 15.90
C TYR A 42 11.47 7.64 16.58
N LEU A 43 11.05 8.89 16.76
CA LEU A 43 9.70 9.29 17.13
C LEU A 43 8.95 9.69 15.87
N VAL A 44 7.74 9.18 15.76
CA VAL A 44 6.86 9.37 14.61
C VAL A 44 5.54 9.87 15.14
N GLU A 45 4.93 10.86 14.49
CA GLU A 45 3.56 11.21 14.80
C GLU A 45 2.63 10.02 14.55
N GLU A 46 1.65 9.81 15.43
CA GLU A 46 0.68 8.74 15.26
C GLU A 46 -0.10 8.84 13.94
N THR A 47 -0.32 10.05 13.45
CA THR A 47 -0.99 10.39 12.19
C THR A 47 -0.07 10.38 10.98
N ALA A 48 1.22 10.05 11.14
CA ALA A 48 2.16 10.04 10.03
C ALA A 48 1.79 8.97 9.00
N VAL A 49 1.92 9.33 7.73
CA VAL A 49 1.59 8.47 6.59
C VAL A 49 2.84 8.09 5.83
N ARG A 50 2.81 6.89 5.25
CA ARG A 50 3.84 6.45 4.31
C ARG A 50 3.59 7.09 2.95
N LEU A 51 4.59 7.77 2.41
CA LEU A 51 4.57 8.30 1.05
C LEU A 51 4.81 7.18 0.04
N ASN A 52 4.03 7.15 -1.04
CA ASN A 52 4.29 6.27 -2.17
C ASN A 52 5.48 6.82 -2.95
N ASN A 53 6.60 6.10 -2.92
CA ASN A 53 7.73 6.37 -3.80
C ASN A 53 7.35 5.98 -5.23
N HIS A 54 6.63 6.84 -5.93
CA HIS A 54 6.35 6.65 -7.35
C HIS A 54 7.64 6.86 -8.15
N ARG A 55 8.51 5.83 -8.18
CA ARG A 55 9.27 5.56 -9.41
C ARG A 55 8.26 5.04 -10.44
N SER A 56 7.50 5.94 -11.04
CA SER A 56 6.70 5.62 -12.21
C SER A 56 7.42 6.15 -13.45
N PRO A 57 7.91 5.28 -14.32
CA PRO A 57 8.00 5.61 -15.72
C PRO A 57 7.24 4.56 -16.54
N VAL A 58 5.96 4.32 -16.25
CA VAL A 58 5.11 3.64 -17.25
C VAL A 58 3.67 4.16 -17.17
N PRO A 59 3.13 4.75 -18.24
CA PRO A 59 1.69 5.02 -18.31
C PRO A 59 0.95 3.68 -18.28
N VAL A 60 0.11 3.52 -17.25
CA VAL A 60 -0.71 2.34 -17.00
C VAL A 60 -1.76 2.24 -18.10
N ASN A 61 -1.42 1.61 -19.23
CA ASN A 61 -2.39 1.16 -20.22
C ASN A 61 -2.44 -0.36 -20.31
N THR A 62 -2.63 -1.02 -19.16
CA THR A 62 -3.01 -2.44 -19.13
C THR A 62 -3.85 -2.75 -17.90
N ARG A 63 -5.07 -2.19 -17.84
CA ARG A 63 -6.12 -2.71 -16.95
C ARG A 63 -6.66 -4.04 -17.51
N LYS A 64 -5.82 -5.06 -17.69
CA LYS A 64 -6.29 -6.44 -17.84
C LYS A 64 -6.45 -6.99 -16.42
N ARG A 65 -7.67 -6.89 -15.88
CA ARG A 65 -8.04 -7.50 -14.60
C ARG A 65 -7.92 -9.02 -14.73
N LEU A 66 -6.82 -9.58 -14.26
CA LEU A 66 -6.56 -11.04 -14.24
C LEU A 66 -7.55 -11.82 -13.35
N THR A 67 -8.34 -11.12 -12.53
CA THR A 67 -9.32 -11.70 -11.60
C THR A 67 -10.76 -11.67 -12.11
N GLY A 68 -11.00 -11.24 -13.36
CA GLY A 68 -12.32 -11.28 -13.95
C GLY A 68 -12.76 -12.70 -14.26
N ARG A 69 -13.90 -13.15 -13.71
CA ARG A 69 -14.53 -14.41 -14.13
C ARG A 69 -15.01 -14.25 -15.58
N ILE A 70 -14.60 -15.17 -16.46
CA ILE A 70 -15.13 -15.27 -17.82
C ILE A 70 -16.60 -15.71 -17.71
N MET A 71 -17.52 -14.90 -18.22
CA MET A 71 -18.98 -15.10 -18.12
C MET A 71 -19.61 -15.35 -19.49
N ASP A 72 -18.84 -15.78 -20.49
CA ASP A 72 -19.35 -16.05 -21.83
C ASP A 72 -20.05 -17.42 -21.87
N GLY A 73 -21.34 -17.42 -21.56
CA GLY A 73 -22.22 -18.59 -21.70
C GLY A 73 -22.72 -18.77 -23.13
N ARG A 74 -23.07 -20.00 -23.51
CA ARG A 74 -23.67 -20.31 -24.83
C ARG A 74 -25.12 -19.82 -24.88
N HIS A 75 -25.44 -18.92 -25.80
CA HIS A 75 -26.84 -18.58 -26.10
C HIS A 75 -27.49 -19.70 -26.91
N GLU A 76 -28.25 -20.58 -26.26
CA GLU A 76 -29.10 -21.53 -26.96
C GLU A 76 -30.33 -20.82 -27.54
N LYS A 77 -30.57 -21.05 -28.84
CA LYS A 77 -31.74 -20.53 -29.56
C LYS A 77 -32.97 -21.32 -29.10
N LYS A 78 -33.91 -20.68 -28.39
CA LYS A 78 -35.20 -21.30 -28.04
C LYS A 78 -35.92 -21.72 -29.32
N ARG A 79 -36.15 -23.02 -29.52
CA ARG A 79 -37.03 -23.52 -30.58
C ARG A 79 -38.47 -23.20 -30.17
N GLN A 80 -39.15 -22.39 -30.98
CA GLN A 80 -40.61 -22.26 -30.91
C GLN A 80 -41.18 -23.53 -31.54
N ASN A 81 -41.88 -24.35 -30.75
CA ASN A 81 -42.69 -25.44 -31.29
C ASN A 81 -43.97 -24.83 -31.85
N SER A 82 -44.23 -25.09 -33.14
CA SER A 82 -45.51 -24.87 -33.80
C SER A 82 -46.49 -25.99 -33.51
#